data_AF-A0A0Q6W7D1-F1
#
_entry.id   AF-A0A0Q6W7D1-F1
#
_cell.length_a   1.000
_cell.length_b   1.000
_cell.length_c   1.000
_cell.angle_alpha   90.00
_cell.angle_beta   90.00
_cell.angle_gamma   90.00
#
_symmetry.space_group_name_H-M   'P 1'
#
loop_
_entity.id
_entity.type
_entity.pdbx_description
1 polymer ?
#
loop_
_entity_poly.entity_id
_entity_poly.type
_entity_poly.pdbx_seq_one_letter_code
_entity_poly.pdbx_strand_id
1 'polypeptide(L)'
;MPDITVARQAIFPTTLWSFDLTFLQQHFPLWLNAAGQWRAAQPQAAGGSMRQGWNSAATLFEQPVFAPLHEAAQACFGQALQEMQLPGAVRFRMEAWLEVHERGCFNMPHMHANRLLSGCFYLQVPQQAGPLLFRDPRPAVALGQVAGRGANGGGLTGCAACCTRSTSSARKTAVAPTSA
;
A
#
# COMPACT_ATOMS: atom_id res chain seq x y z
N MET A 1 27.90 16.79 -30.77
CA MET A 1 27.83 15.56 -29.96
C MET A 1 27.29 14.46 -30.87
N PRO A 2 27.83 13.23 -30.85
CA PRO A 2 27.26 12.14 -31.64
C PRO A 2 25.83 11.87 -31.17
N ASP A 3 24.96 11.53 -32.12
CA ASP A 3 23.57 11.17 -31.84
C ASP A 3 23.54 9.69 -31.44
N ILE A 4 23.22 9.40 -30.18
CA ILE A 4 23.25 8.04 -29.62
C ILE A 4 21.81 7.58 -29.40
N THR A 5 21.40 6.55 -30.15
CA THR A 5 20.10 5.90 -29.96
C THR A 5 20.10 5.04 -28.71
N VAL A 6 19.04 5.14 -27.89
CA VAL A 6 18.88 4.35 -26.66
C VAL A 6 17.67 3.42 -26.77
N ALA A 7 17.90 2.11 -26.64
CA ALA A 7 16.85 1.11 -26.41
C ALA A 7 16.70 0.80 -24.91
N ARG A 8 15.47 0.49 -24.45
CA ARG A 8 15.18 0.19 -23.04
C ARG A 8 14.27 -1.04 -22.94
N GLN A 9 14.56 -1.91 -21.99
CA GLN A 9 13.73 -3.08 -21.65
C GLN A 9 13.67 -3.23 -20.13
N ALA A 10 12.48 -3.49 -19.59
CA ALA A 10 12.31 -3.84 -18.18
C ALA A 10 12.49 -5.35 -18.01
N ILE A 11 13.38 -5.76 -17.12
CA ILE A 11 13.61 -7.18 -16.79
C ILE A 11 13.36 -7.34 -15.29
N PHE A 12 12.46 -8.26 -14.95
CA PHE A 12 11.98 -8.53 -13.58
C PHE A 12 11.37 -7.30 -12.88
N PRO A 13 10.38 -6.60 -13.49
CA PRO A 13 9.72 -5.48 -12.83
C PRO A 13 8.96 -5.94 -11.59
N THR A 14 8.99 -5.12 -10.53
CA THR A 14 8.06 -5.24 -9.41
C THR A 14 6.83 -4.38 -9.72
N THR A 15 5.66 -5.01 -9.81
CA THR A 15 4.40 -4.33 -10.12
C THR A 15 3.68 -3.90 -8.84
N LEU A 16 3.18 -2.66 -8.83
CA LEU A 16 2.27 -2.16 -7.81
C LEU A 16 0.92 -1.89 -8.47
N TRP A 17 -0.13 -2.51 -7.93
CA TRP A 17 -1.51 -2.24 -8.34
C TRP A 17 -2.13 -1.20 -7.40
N SER A 18 -2.86 -0.25 -7.97
CA SER A 18 -3.62 0.76 -7.22
C SER A 18 -5.00 0.85 -7.83
N PHE A 19 -6.02 0.72 -6.98
CA PHE A 19 -7.41 0.69 -7.39
C PHE A 19 -8.15 1.87 -6.79
N ASP A 20 -8.94 2.57 -7.61
CA ASP A 20 -9.88 3.56 -7.11
C ASP A 20 -11.14 2.85 -6.59
N LEU A 21 -11.32 2.88 -5.28
CA LEU A 21 -12.45 2.28 -4.59
C LEU A 21 -13.35 3.34 -3.94
N THR A 22 -13.38 4.55 -4.51
CA THR A 22 -14.17 5.70 -4.00
C THR A 22 -15.66 5.38 -3.86
N PHE A 23 -16.21 4.45 -4.65
CA PHE A 23 -17.61 4.01 -4.52
C PHE A 23 -17.95 3.38 -3.16
N LEU A 24 -16.94 2.91 -2.41
CA LEU A 24 -17.10 2.37 -1.06
C LEU A 24 -17.25 3.45 0.02
N GLN A 25 -17.03 4.74 -0.30
CA GLN A 25 -17.07 5.84 0.68
C GLN A 25 -18.38 5.92 1.44
N GLN A 26 -19.50 5.53 0.82
CA GLN A 26 -20.81 5.46 1.47
C GLN A 26 -20.83 4.55 2.71
N HIS A 27 -19.95 3.55 2.79
CA HIS A 27 -19.86 2.63 3.92
C HIS A 27 -18.94 3.13 5.05
N PHE A 28 -18.15 4.19 4.83
CA PHE A 28 -17.09 4.59 5.75
C PHE A 28 -17.61 4.95 7.15
N PRO A 29 -18.71 5.71 7.32
CA PRO A 29 -19.22 6.01 8.66
C PRO A 29 -19.56 4.75 9.45
N LEU A 30 -20.16 3.75 8.79
CA LEU A 30 -20.51 2.47 9.39
C LEU A 30 -19.26 1.67 9.77
N TRP A 31 -18.28 1.60 8.87
CA TRP A 31 -17.03 0.88 9.10
C TRP A 31 -16.15 1.49 10.20
N LEU A 32 -16.10 2.83 10.27
CA LEU A 32 -15.40 3.53 11.35
C LEU A 32 -16.03 3.24 12.70
N ASN A 33 -17.38 3.24 12.76
CA ASN A 33 -18.09 2.88 13.97
C ASN A 33 -17.83 1.42 14.38
N ALA A 34 -17.92 0.48 13.43
CA ALA A 34 -17.63 -0.94 13.66
C ALA A 34 -16.19 -1.18 14.13
N ALA A 35 -15.21 -0.50 13.52
CA ALA A 35 -13.81 -0.57 13.94
C ALA A 35 -13.60 -0.06 15.37
N GLY A 36 -14.26 1.05 15.73
CA GLY A 36 -14.24 1.58 17.10
C GLY A 36 -14.85 0.63 18.13
N GLN A 37 -16.01 0.04 17.81
CA GLN A 37 -16.65 -0.96 18.68
C GLN A 37 -15.79 -2.21 18.84
N TRP A 38 -15.20 -2.71 17.74
CA TRP A 38 -14.34 -3.89 17.78
C TRP A 38 -13.12 -3.64 18.66
N ARG A 39 -12.43 -2.51 18.49
CA ARG A 39 -11.31 -2.13 19.35
C ARG A 39 -11.71 -2.00 20.83
N ALA A 40 -12.89 -1.43 21.11
CA ALA A 40 -13.38 -1.31 22.48
C ALA A 40 -13.69 -2.69 23.11
N ALA A 41 -14.24 -3.62 22.33
CA ALA A 41 -14.55 -4.98 22.77
C ALA A 41 -13.29 -5.87 22.92
N GLN A 42 -12.25 -5.60 22.12
CA GLN A 42 -11.00 -6.37 22.10
C GLN A 42 -9.80 -5.41 22.23
N PRO A 43 -9.57 -4.82 23.41
CA PRO A 43 -8.57 -3.77 23.57
C PRO A 43 -7.13 -4.27 23.42
N GLN A 44 -6.90 -5.57 23.62
CA GLN A 44 -5.59 -6.19 23.40
C GLN A 44 -5.36 -6.41 21.90
N ALA A 45 -4.27 -5.84 21.38
CA ALA A 45 -3.88 -6.01 19.99
C ALA A 45 -3.46 -7.46 19.68
N ALA A 46 -3.74 -7.95 18.48
CA ALA A 46 -3.34 -9.28 18.04
C ALA A 46 -1.81 -9.43 17.84
N GLY A 47 -1.07 -8.31 17.71
CA GLY A 47 0.38 -8.30 17.60
C GLY A 47 0.90 -8.34 16.16
N GLY A 48 2.14 -8.81 15.95
CA GLY A 48 2.77 -8.88 14.63
C GLY A 48 3.77 -7.74 14.38
N SER A 49 3.68 -7.09 13.22
CA SER A 49 4.60 -6.01 12.82
C SER A 49 4.25 -4.64 13.44
N MET A 50 3.00 -4.46 13.87
CA MET A 50 2.50 -3.25 14.53
C MET A 50 3.29 -2.91 15.80
N ARG A 51 3.63 -1.63 15.97
CA ARG A 51 4.27 -1.07 17.16
C ARG A 51 3.45 0.12 17.65
N GLN A 52 3.14 0.10 18.95
CA GLN A 52 2.41 1.14 19.67
C GLN A 52 0.95 1.39 19.20
N GLY A 53 0.46 0.64 18.22
CA GLY A 53 -0.92 0.71 17.72
C GLY A 53 -1.77 -0.48 18.12
N TRP A 54 -2.95 -0.58 17.50
CA TRP A 54 -3.89 -1.69 17.70
C TRP A 54 -4.20 -2.39 16.38
N ASN A 55 -4.30 -3.71 16.41
CA ASN A 55 -4.78 -4.52 15.29
C ASN A 55 -5.74 -5.61 15.77
N SER A 56 -6.76 -5.88 14.95
CA SER A 56 -7.72 -6.95 15.21
C SER A 56 -7.14 -8.33 14.88
N ALA A 57 -7.87 -9.39 15.26
CA ALA A 57 -7.69 -10.70 14.65
C ALA A 57 -7.93 -10.64 13.12
N ALA A 58 -7.38 -11.62 12.38
CA ALA A 58 -7.47 -11.73 10.93
C ALA A 58 -8.83 -12.23 10.40
N THR A 59 -9.92 -11.76 11.01
CA THR A 59 -11.30 -12.18 10.76
C THR A 59 -12.17 -11.06 10.20
N LEU A 60 -11.57 -9.99 9.63
CA LEU A 60 -12.31 -8.84 9.10
C LEU A 60 -13.35 -9.25 8.05
N PHE A 61 -12.99 -10.16 7.15
CA PHE A 61 -13.89 -10.64 6.09
C PHE A 61 -14.96 -11.63 6.58
N GLU A 62 -14.92 -12.06 7.85
CA GLU A 62 -15.99 -12.85 8.47
C GLU A 62 -17.11 -11.94 9.01
N GLN A 63 -16.85 -10.64 9.18
CA GLN A 63 -17.81 -9.67 9.68
C GLN A 63 -18.73 -9.19 8.55
N PRO A 64 -20.07 -9.42 8.62
CA PRO A 64 -20.99 -9.07 7.54
C PRO A 64 -20.97 -7.60 7.13
N VAL A 65 -20.67 -6.71 8.07
CA VAL A 65 -20.59 -5.26 7.82
C VAL A 65 -19.51 -4.89 6.78
N PHE A 66 -18.47 -5.72 6.64
CA PHE A 66 -17.38 -5.51 5.68
C PHE A 66 -17.54 -6.31 4.38
N ALA A 67 -18.69 -6.95 4.14
CA ALA A 67 -18.94 -7.70 2.91
C ALA A 67 -18.68 -6.90 1.61
N PRO A 68 -19.08 -5.60 1.49
CA PRO A 68 -18.76 -4.82 0.29
C PRO A 68 -17.25 -4.64 0.06
N LEU A 69 -16.46 -4.53 1.14
CA LEU A 69 -15.00 -4.46 1.04
C LEU A 69 -14.40 -5.82 0.64
N HIS A 70 -14.96 -6.91 1.16
CA HIS A 70 -14.54 -8.27 0.79
C HIS A 70 -14.75 -8.52 -0.71
N GLU A 71 -15.92 -8.20 -1.24
CA GLU A 71 -16.24 -8.34 -2.67
C GLU A 71 -15.31 -7.47 -3.54
N ALA A 72 -15.10 -6.21 -3.16
CA ALA A 72 -14.18 -5.32 -3.87
C ALA A 72 -12.74 -5.85 -3.85
N ALA A 73 -12.28 -6.36 -2.71
CA ALA A 73 -10.95 -6.95 -2.59
C ALA A 73 -10.81 -8.21 -3.47
N GLN A 74 -11.83 -9.09 -3.51
CA GLN A 74 -11.83 -10.25 -4.40
C GLN A 74 -11.69 -9.83 -5.86
N ALA A 75 -12.43 -8.81 -6.31
CA ALA A 75 -12.32 -8.30 -7.67
C ALA A 75 -10.93 -7.72 -7.97
N CYS A 76 -10.37 -6.93 -7.06
CA CYS A 76 -9.04 -6.31 -7.23
C CYS A 76 -7.93 -7.36 -7.32
N PHE A 77 -7.91 -8.33 -6.40
CA PHE A 77 -6.93 -9.42 -6.44
C PHE A 77 -7.15 -10.32 -7.65
N GLY A 78 -8.40 -10.59 -8.04
CA GLY A 78 -8.72 -11.31 -9.27
C GLY A 78 -8.11 -10.64 -10.50
N GLN A 79 -8.24 -9.32 -10.63
CA GLN A 79 -7.63 -8.56 -11.71
C GLN A 79 -6.10 -8.63 -11.67
N ALA A 80 -5.47 -8.43 -10.51
CA ALA A 80 -4.02 -8.51 -10.38
C ALA A 80 -3.49 -9.90 -10.78
N LEU A 81 -4.16 -10.98 -10.34
CA LEU A 81 -3.79 -12.35 -10.70
C LEU A 81 -3.98 -12.64 -12.19
N GLN A 82 -5.00 -12.04 -12.82
CA GLN A 82 -5.20 -12.12 -14.27
C GLN A 82 -4.08 -11.41 -15.04
N GLU A 83 -3.68 -10.21 -14.60
CA GLU A 83 -2.57 -9.48 -15.21
C GLU A 83 -1.23 -10.21 -15.04
N MET A 84 -1.06 -10.94 -13.94
CA MET A 84 0.08 -11.84 -13.73
C MET A 84 0.07 -13.09 -14.63
N GLN A 85 -1.01 -13.32 -15.40
CA GLN A 85 -1.14 -14.42 -16.36
C GLN A 85 -0.86 -15.80 -15.72
N LEU A 86 -1.33 -15.98 -14.49
CA LEU A 86 -1.19 -17.25 -13.80
C LEU A 86 -1.92 -18.37 -14.57
N PRO A 87 -1.33 -19.58 -14.67
CA PRO A 87 -1.90 -20.66 -15.44
C PRO A 87 -3.19 -21.20 -14.80
N GLY A 88 -4.27 -21.27 -15.60
CA GLY A 88 -5.54 -21.88 -15.21
C GLY A 88 -6.47 -20.96 -14.39
N ALA A 89 -7.58 -21.52 -13.92
CA ALA A 89 -8.52 -20.80 -13.07
C ALA A 89 -7.96 -20.69 -11.64
N VAL A 90 -7.47 -19.51 -11.26
CA VAL A 90 -6.90 -19.27 -9.94
C VAL A 90 -8.01 -19.13 -8.91
N ARG A 91 -8.06 -20.08 -7.97
CA ARG A 91 -8.83 -19.94 -6.73
C ARG A 91 -7.90 -19.47 -5.63
N PHE A 92 -8.31 -18.46 -4.87
CA PHE A 92 -7.52 -17.92 -3.78
C PHE A 92 -8.38 -17.70 -2.54
N ARG A 93 -7.71 -17.61 -1.39
CA ARG A 93 -8.30 -17.23 -0.11
C ARG A 93 -7.66 -15.92 0.35
N MET A 94 -8.41 -15.15 1.12
CA MET A 94 -7.93 -13.90 1.68
C MET A 94 -8.17 -13.88 3.17
N GLU A 95 -7.24 -13.22 3.87
CA GLU A 95 -7.34 -12.88 5.27
C GLU A 95 -7.19 -11.37 5.37
N ALA A 96 -7.91 -10.75 6.31
CA ALA A 96 -7.81 -9.32 6.55
C ALA A 96 -8.03 -9.02 8.02
N TRP A 97 -7.41 -7.94 8.48
CA TRP A 97 -7.54 -7.40 9.82
C TRP A 97 -7.61 -5.88 9.76
N LEU A 98 -8.10 -5.27 10.83
CA LEU A 98 -8.04 -3.83 11.03
C LEU A 98 -6.70 -3.44 11.63
N GLU A 99 -6.18 -2.29 11.20
CA GLU A 99 -5.03 -1.63 11.79
C GLU A 99 -5.41 -0.20 12.16
N VAL A 100 -5.20 0.16 13.42
CA VAL A 100 -5.43 1.50 13.95
C VAL A 100 -4.11 2.08 14.42
N HIS A 101 -3.62 3.07 13.67
CA HIS A 101 -2.42 3.82 13.99
C HIS A 101 -2.79 5.12 14.72
N GLU A 102 -2.33 5.24 15.95
CA GLU A 102 -2.29 6.50 16.68
C GLU A 102 -0.96 7.23 16.45
N ARG A 103 -0.79 8.38 17.10
CA ARG A 103 0.42 9.17 16.99
C ARG A 103 1.65 8.34 17.41
N GLY A 104 2.64 8.26 16.53
CA GLY A 104 3.88 7.51 16.78
C GLY A 104 3.79 6.01 16.49
N CYS A 105 2.61 5.49 16.12
CA CYS A 105 2.46 4.11 15.70
C CYS A 105 3.11 3.87 14.34
N PHE A 106 3.66 2.68 14.17
CA PHE A 106 4.24 2.25 12.90
C PHE A 106 4.24 0.72 12.80
N ASN A 107 4.31 0.22 11.57
CA ASN A 107 4.63 -1.18 11.32
C ASN A 107 6.14 -1.32 11.10
N MET A 108 6.77 -2.27 11.78
CA MET A 108 8.14 -2.68 11.47
C MET A 108 8.22 -3.16 10.01
N PRO A 109 9.32 -2.91 9.29
CA PRO A 109 9.52 -3.48 7.95
C PRO A 109 9.39 -5.01 7.99
N HIS A 110 8.51 -5.58 7.16
CA HIS A 110 8.21 -7.01 7.16
C HIS A 110 7.68 -7.47 5.79
N MET A 111 7.50 -8.79 5.66
CA MET A 111 6.86 -9.44 4.52
C MET A 111 5.79 -10.41 5.03
N HIS A 112 4.77 -10.70 4.22
CA HIS A 112 3.73 -11.67 4.56
C HIS A 112 4.12 -13.06 4.06
N ALA A 113 4.54 -13.95 4.97
CA ALA A 113 4.91 -15.31 4.63
C ALA A 113 3.72 -16.09 4.05
N ASN A 114 3.98 -16.92 3.03
CA ASN A 114 2.96 -17.75 2.36
C ASN A 114 1.79 -16.93 1.77
N ARG A 115 2.03 -15.70 1.33
CA ARG A 115 1.07 -14.86 0.60
C ARG A 115 1.69 -14.40 -0.72
N LEU A 116 0.98 -14.62 -1.82
CA LEU A 116 1.43 -14.20 -3.15
C LEU A 116 1.25 -12.69 -3.35
N LEU A 117 0.10 -12.17 -2.92
CA LEU A 117 -0.24 -10.76 -2.96
C LEU A 117 -0.62 -10.29 -1.56
N SER A 118 -0.42 -9.01 -1.31
CA SER A 118 -0.85 -8.31 -0.10
C SER A 118 -1.31 -6.92 -0.48
N GLY A 119 -2.24 -6.36 0.28
CA GLY A 119 -2.81 -5.06 0.00
C GLY A 119 -3.28 -4.38 1.27
N CYS A 120 -3.45 -3.08 1.20
CA CYS A 120 -4.01 -2.27 2.28
C CYS A 120 -5.12 -1.39 1.73
N PHE A 121 -6.20 -1.23 2.51
CA PHE A 121 -7.28 -0.31 2.22
C PHE A 121 -7.31 0.79 3.28
N TYR A 122 -7.26 2.05 2.86
CA TYR A 122 -7.25 3.19 3.78
C TYR A 122 -8.65 3.69 4.04
N LEU A 123 -9.15 3.43 5.26
CA LEU A 123 -10.45 3.94 5.70
C LEU A 123 -10.38 5.41 6.14
N GLN A 124 -9.31 5.78 6.83
CA GLN A 124 -9.07 7.14 7.32
C GLN A 124 -7.57 7.42 7.34
N VAL A 125 -7.15 8.56 6.78
CA VAL A 125 -5.76 8.99 6.74
C VAL A 125 -5.66 10.46 7.19
N PRO A 126 -5.16 10.74 8.40
CA PRO A 126 -4.94 12.13 8.81
C PRO A 126 -3.82 12.78 7.98
N GLN A 127 -3.85 14.12 7.86
CA GLN A 127 -2.88 14.88 7.05
C GLN A 127 -1.40 14.62 7.43
N GLN A 128 -1.13 14.24 8.68
CA GLN A 128 0.21 13.96 9.20
C GLN A 128 0.55 12.46 9.26
N ALA A 129 -0.22 11.60 8.59
CA ALA A 129 0.05 10.18 8.52
C ALA A 129 1.39 9.89 7.81
N GLY A 130 2.10 8.87 8.28
CA GLY A 130 3.29 8.37 7.60
C GLY A 130 2.94 7.69 6.26
N PRO A 131 3.87 7.68 5.30
CA PRO A 131 3.66 7.00 4.03
C PRO A 131 3.78 5.47 4.15
N LEU A 132 3.17 4.74 3.23
CA LEU A 132 3.54 3.35 2.95
C LEU A 132 4.85 3.33 2.17
N LEU A 133 5.84 2.61 2.69
CA LEU A 133 7.18 2.55 2.12
C LEU A 133 7.46 1.14 1.58
N PHE A 134 7.76 1.07 0.29
CA PHE A 134 8.27 -0.15 -0.35
C PHE A 134 9.80 -0.09 -0.40
N ARG A 135 10.45 -1.23 -0.16
CA ARG A 135 11.89 -1.39 -0.33
C ARG A 135 12.15 -2.21 -1.58
N ASP A 136 13.20 -1.86 -2.31
CA ASP A 136 13.64 -2.63 -3.47
C ASP A 136 13.98 -4.07 -3.02
N PRO A 137 13.39 -5.11 -3.64
CA PRO A 137 13.64 -6.49 -3.24
C PRO A 137 15.05 -6.98 -3.63
N ARG A 138 15.77 -6.24 -4.47
CA ARG A 138 17.08 -6.66 -4.98
C ARG A 138 18.16 -6.31 -3.96
N PRO A 139 18.93 -7.30 -3.45
CA PRO A 139 19.88 -7.07 -2.37
C PRO A 139 21.01 -6.11 -2.76
N ALA A 140 21.42 -6.11 -4.03
CA ALA A 140 22.53 -5.27 -4.53
C ALA A 140 22.22 -3.76 -4.49
N VAL A 141 20.94 -3.37 -4.52
CA VAL A 141 20.54 -1.96 -4.51
C VAL A 141 20.92 -1.28 -3.19
N ALA A 142 20.96 -2.03 -2.09
CA ALA A 142 21.42 -1.53 -0.78
C ALA A 142 22.93 -1.24 -0.72
N LEU A 143 23.71 -1.74 -1.69
CA LEU A 143 25.16 -1.57 -1.75
C LEU A 143 25.60 -0.50 -2.77
N GLY A 144 24.66 0.07 -3.53
CA GLY A 144 24.95 1.04 -4.59
C GLY A 144 25.34 2.41 -4.04
N GLN A 145 26.36 3.04 -4.63
CA GLN A 145 26.82 4.38 -4.26
C GLN A 145 26.05 5.51 -4.96
N VAL A 146 25.35 5.22 -6.06
CA VAL A 146 24.65 6.21 -6.88
C VAL A 146 23.16 6.23 -6.52
N ALA A 147 22.76 7.27 -5.80
CA ALA A 147 21.40 7.53 -5.38
C ALA A 147 20.64 8.37 -6.44
N GLY A 148 19.87 7.70 -7.31
CA GLY A 148 18.96 8.34 -8.26
C GLY A 148 17.49 8.21 -7.86
N ARG A 149 16.59 9.00 -8.46
CA ARG A 149 15.12 8.83 -8.32
C ARG A 149 14.51 7.83 -9.33
N GLY A 150 15.33 7.23 -10.19
CA GLY A 150 14.89 6.30 -11.23
C GLY A 150 14.88 4.85 -10.76
N ALA A 151 14.35 3.95 -11.60
CA ALA A 151 14.55 2.52 -11.43
C ALA A 151 16.05 2.24 -11.25
N ASN A 152 16.42 1.52 -10.19
CA ASN A 152 17.80 1.17 -9.80
C ASN A 152 18.58 2.23 -8.99
N GLY A 153 17.96 3.35 -8.61
CA GLY A 153 18.52 4.28 -7.62
C GLY A 153 18.01 3.96 -6.22
N GLY A 154 18.78 3.19 -5.44
CA GLY A 154 18.41 2.83 -4.08
C GLY A 154 18.61 3.99 -3.11
N GLY A 155 17.50 4.51 -2.57
CA GLY A 155 17.40 5.10 -1.22
C GLY A 155 18.25 6.34 -0.88
N LEU A 156 17.59 7.39 -0.40
CA LEU A 156 18.26 8.37 0.45
C LEU A 156 18.61 7.69 1.78
N THR A 157 19.89 7.47 2.06
CA THR A 157 20.32 7.55 3.47
C THR A 157 20.05 8.99 3.91
N GLY A 158 19.19 9.14 4.92
CA GLY A 158 18.83 10.44 5.48
C GLY A 158 18.14 10.26 6.83
N CYS A 159 18.94 10.22 7.90
CA CYS A 159 18.49 10.72 9.19
C CYS A 159 18.50 12.25 9.10
N ALA A 160 17.33 12.88 9.10
CA ALA A 160 17.17 14.30 9.34
C ALA A 160 15.74 14.56 9.83
N ALA A 161 15.61 14.92 11.11
CA ALA A 161 14.47 15.69 11.56
C ALA A 161 14.49 17.05 10.84
N CYS A 162 13.43 17.38 10.12
CA CYS A 162 13.12 18.77 9.81
C CYS A 162 11.60 18.93 9.68
N CYS A 163 11.01 19.43 10.76
CA CYS A 163 9.73 20.13 10.71
C CYS A 163 9.95 21.48 10.01
N THR A 164 9.13 21.81 9.01
CA THR A 164 8.36 23.07 9.00
C THR A 164 7.26 23.03 7.94
N ARG A 165 6.22 23.80 8.22
CA ARG A 165 4.84 23.76 7.74
C ARG A 165 4.63 24.61 6.48
N SER A 166 3.44 24.45 5.89
CA SER A 166 2.53 25.52 5.43
C SER A 166 2.44 25.88 3.92
N THR A 167 1.18 25.74 3.46
CA THR A 167 0.40 26.46 2.44
C THR A 167 0.33 26.01 0.97
N SER A 168 -0.94 25.81 0.58
CA SER A 168 -1.63 26.03 -0.70
C SER A 168 -1.20 25.27 -1.95
N SER A 169 -2.14 24.46 -2.43
CA SER A 169 -2.42 24.10 -3.82
C SER A 169 -1.25 23.94 -4.79
N ALA A 170 -1.00 22.70 -5.20
CA ALA A 170 -0.44 22.44 -6.53
C ALA A 170 -0.94 21.08 -7.06
N ARG A 171 -2.00 21.13 -7.89
CA ARG A 171 -2.02 20.26 -9.07
C ARG A 171 -0.73 20.56 -9.83
N LYS A 172 0.15 19.58 -9.94
CA LYS A 172 1.20 19.54 -10.97
C LYS A 172 1.49 18.09 -11.35
N THR A 173 0.83 17.66 -12.42
CA THR A 173 1.50 16.98 -13.52
C THR A 173 0.97 17.59 -14.81
N ALA A 174 1.85 18.31 -15.49
CA ALA A 174 1.70 18.74 -16.87
C ALA A 174 2.50 17.76 -17.74
N VAL A 175 2.00 17.48 -18.95
CA VAL A 175 2.68 17.59 -20.26
C VAL A 175 1.87 16.80 -21.30
N ALA A 176 1.55 17.46 -22.41
CA ALA A 176 0.89 16.97 -23.62
C ALA A 176 1.79 15.97 -24.41
N PRO A 177 1.30 15.40 -25.54
CA PRO A 177 1.60 16.06 -26.81
C PRO A 177 0.57 15.90 -27.96
N THR A 178 0.58 16.93 -28.82
CA THR A 178 0.45 17.00 -30.30
C THR A 178 -0.64 16.28 -31.10
N SER A 179 -1.27 17.11 -31.93
CA SER A 179 -1.95 16.88 -33.20
C SER A 179 -1.27 15.94 -34.20
N ALA A 180 -2.10 15.17 -34.91
CA ALA A 180 -2.20 15.21 -36.37
C ALA A 180 -3.70 15.25 -36.73
#